data_AF-A0A972X5G9-F1
#
_entry.id   AF-A0A972X5G9-F1
#
_cell.length_a   1.000
_cell.length_b   1.000
_cell.length_c   1.000
_cell.angle_alpha   90.00
_cell.angle_beta   90.00
_cell.angle_gamma   90.00
#
_symmetry.space_group_name_H-M   'P 1'
#
loop_
_entity.id
_entity.type
_entity.pdbx_description
1 polymer ?
#
loop_
_entity_poly.entity_id
_entity_poly.type
_entity_poly.pdbx_seq_one_letter_code
_entity_poly.pdbx_strand_id
1 'polypeptide(L)' 'MKIGSHAELPTFLSPLFWDVDPRGPDAEMHRDFVIGRILSAGTLESIRWARSRYGDDALREWIVRHEGRQLSGPQLR' A
#
# COMPACT_ATOMS: atom_id res chain seq x y z
N MET A 1 8.93 23.44 13.17
CA MET A 1 9.45 22.22 12.53
C MET A 1 8.61 21.03 13.02
N LYS A 2 8.29 20.12 12.10
CA LYS A 2 7.22 19.11 12.06
C LYS A 2 7.04 18.19 13.30
N ILE A 3 5.77 17.84 13.59
CA ILE A 3 5.29 16.57 14.16
C ILE A 3 3.76 16.58 13.98
N GLY A 4 3.04 15.62 13.40
CA GLY A 4 3.28 14.39 12.68
C GLY A 4 1.87 13.96 12.28
N SER A 5 1.45 14.27 11.05
CA SER A 5 0.08 13.99 10.60
C SER A 5 -0.05 12.49 10.40
N HIS A 6 -0.71 11.81 11.34
CA HIS A 6 -1.22 10.45 11.13
C HIS A 6 -2.06 10.48 9.84
N ALA A 7 -1.46 10.08 8.73
CA ALA A 7 -2.15 10.05 7.45
C ALA A 7 -3.11 8.86 7.49
N GLU A 8 -4.34 9.12 7.96
CA GLU A 8 -5.42 8.15 7.97
C GLU A 8 -5.59 7.58 6.55
N LEU A 9 -5.61 6.25 6.46
CA LEU A 9 -5.86 5.58 5.19
C LEU A 9 -7.30 5.90 4.75
N PRO A 10 -7.53 6.26 3.47
CA PRO A 10 -8.88 6.42 2.96
C PRO A 10 -9.75 5.19 3.22
N THR A 11 -11.04 5.42 3.49
CA THR A 11 -11.99 4.35 3.84
C THR A 11 -12.10 3.25 2.78
N PHE A 12 -11.89 3.57 1.49
CA PHE A 12 -11.90 2.57 0.42
C PHE A 12 -10.73 1.58 0.48
N LEU A 13 -9.66 1.90 1.22
CA LEU A 13 -8.55 1.00 1.49
C LEU A 13 -8.79 0.10 2.70
N SER A 14 -9.74 0.43 3.58
CA SER A 14 -10.02 -0.32 4.80
C SER A 14 -10.21 -1.84 4.58
N PRO A 15 -10.89 -2.31 3.50
CA PRO A 15 -10.98 -3.75 3.22
C PRO A 15 -9.63 -4.44 2.97
N LEU A 16 -8.60 -3.71 2.51
CA LEU A 16 -7.26 -4.24 2.29
C LEU A 16 -6.44 -4.36 3.59
N PHE A 17 -6.91 -3.78 4.69
CA PHE A 17 -6.17 -3.68 5.95
C PHE A 17 -7.00 -4.15 7.15
N TRP A 18 -7.99 -5.01 6.93
CA TRP A 18 -8.86 -5.54 7.98
C TRP A 18 -8.09 -6.27 9.10
N ASP A 19 -6.89 -6.77 8.78
CA ASP A 19 -5.97 -7.52 9.64
C ASP A 19 -4.98 -6.63 10.41
N VAL A 20 -5.09 -5.31 10.28
CA VAL A 20 -4.17 -4.33 10.87
C VAL A 20 -4.91 -3.51 11.93
N ASP A 21 -4.33 -3.37 13.12
CA ASP A 21 -4.92 -2.54 14.18
C ASP A 21 -5.04 -1.09 13.67
N PRO A 22 -6.21 -0.45 13.69
CA PRO A 22 -6.40 0.93 13.24
C PRO A 22 -5.59 1.96 14.05
N ARG A 23 -5.00 1.55 15.18
CA ARG A 23 -4.03 2.35 15.97
C ARG A 23 -2.59 2.19 15.49
N GLY A 24 -2.36 1.53 14.36
CA GLY A 24 -1.11 1.55 13.62
C GLY A 24 -1.37 1.42 12.12
N PRO A 25 -0.33 1.31 11.30
CA PRO A 25 0.99 1.89 11.41
C PRO A 25 1.03 3.28 10.72
N ASP A 26 2.04 4.10 11.00
CA ASP A 26 2.24 5.33 10.22
C ASP A 26 2.44 4.96 8.74
N ALA A 27 1.57 5.45 7.83
CA ALA A 27 1.58 5.08 6.42
C ALA A 27 2.91 5.42 5.71
N GLU A 28 3.71 6.30 6.30
CA GLU A 28 5.10 6.56 5.90
C GLU A 28 6.07 5.48 6.45
N MET A 29 5.90 5.07 7.71
CA MET A 29 6.73 4.03 8.35
C MET A 29 6.46 2.62 7.77
N HIS A 30 5.29 2.40 7.16
CA HIS A 30 4.89 1.12 6.58
C HIS A 30 4.59 1.18 5.08
N ARG A 31 5.21 2.12 4.38
CA ARG A 31 5.09 2.30 2.92
C ARG A 31 5.20 0.99 2.14
N ASP A 32 6.20 0.14 2.45
CA ASP A 32 6.40 -1.13 1.75
C ASP A 32 5.25 -2.11 1.98
N PHE A 33 4.68 -2.14 3.18
CA PHE A 33 3.53 -2.98 3.48
C PHE A 33 2.25 -2.49 2.78
N VAL A 34 2.02 -1.16 2.78
CA VAL A 34 0.86 -0.55 2.12
C VAL A 34 0.94 -0.74 0.60
N ILE A 35 2.09 -0.46 -0.02
CA ILE A 35 2.32 -0.67 -1.45
C ILE A 35 2.13 -2.15 -1.78
N GLY A 36 2.70 -3.06 -1.00
CA GLY A 36 2.53 -4.50 -1.20
C GLY A 36 1.07 -4.93 -1.18
N ARG A 37 0.31 -4.58 -0.14
CA ARG A 37 -1.12 -4.93 -0.05
C ARG A 37 -1.95 -4.39 -1.22
N ILE A 38 -1.69 -3.14 -1.62
CA ILE A 38 -2.38 -2.52 -2.76
C ILE A 38 -2.03 -3.22 -4.07
N LEU A 39 -0.76 -3.55 -4.31
CA LEU A 39 -0.35 -4.21 -5.55
C LEU A 39 -0.82 -5.67 -5.61
N SER A 40 -0.94 -6.35 -4.48
CA SER A 40 -1.37 -7.76 -4.41
C SER A 40 -2.88 -7.96 -4.51
N ALA A 41 -3.67 -7.07 -3.90
CA ALA A 41 -5.12 -7.26 -3.73
C ALA A 41 -5.96 -5.99 -3.93
N GLY A 42 -5.33 -4.86 -4.23
CA GLY A 42 -6.01 -3.58 -4.40
C GLY A 42 -6.77 -3.47 -5.72
N THR A 43 -7.74 -2.55 -5.75
CA THR A 43 -8.44 -2.19 -6.98
C THR A 43 -7.61 -1.19 -7.79
N LEU A 44 -8.04 -0.88 -9.02
CA LEU A 44 -7.43 0.18 -9.82
C LEU A 44 -7.43 1.54 -9.09
N GLU A 45 -8.46 1.80 -8.28
CA GLU A 45 -8.54 3.00 -7.45
C GLU A 45 -7.46 3.00 -6.36
N SER A 46 -7.25 1.87 -5.68
CA SER A 46 -6.16 1.70 -4.71
C SER A 46 -4.78 1.93 -5.34
N ILE A 47 -4.56 1.43 -6.55
CA ILE A 47 -3.31 1.62 -7.29
C ILE A 47 -3.11 3.10 -7.65
N ARG A 48 -4.14 3.79 -8.15
CA ARG A 48 -4.08 5.23 -8.45
C ARG A 48 -3.76 6.05 -7.21
N TRP A 49 -4.36 5.70 -6.08
CA TRP A 49 -4.05 6.35 -4.81
C TRP A 49 -2.59 6.13 -4.41
N ALA A 50 -2.07 4.89 -4.49
CA ALA A 50 -0.67 4.60 -4.14
C ALA A 50 0.30 5.36 -5.05
N ARG A 51 0.02 5.44 -6.35
CA ARG A 51 0.80 6.25 -7.31
C ARG A 51 0.80 7.72 -6.95
N SER A 52 -0.37 8.28 -6.62
CA SER A 52 -0.51 9.68 -6.20
C SER A 52 0.22 9.97 -4.88
N ARG A 53 0.17 9.04 -3.92
CA ARG A 53 0.72 9.24 -2.57
C ARG A 53 2.22 9.01 -2.48
N TYR A 54 2.74 7.97 -3.16
CA TYR A 54 4.12 7.51 -3.02
C TYR A 54 4.98 7.75 -4.27
N GLY A 55 4.36 7.98 -5.43
CA GLY A 55 5.03 8.15 -6.72
C GLY A 55 5.31 6.84 -7.45
N ASP A 56 5.49 6.93 -8.77
CA ASP A 56 5.73 5.75 -9.63
C ASP A 56 7.08 5.08 -9.33
N ASP A 57 8.12 5.86 -8.99
CA ASP A 57 9.45 5.34 -8.63
C ASP A 57 9.40 4.45 -7.39
N ALA A 58 8.54 4.78 -6.43
CA ALA A 58 8.33 4.00 -5.21
C ALA A 58 7.78 2.61 -5.49
N LEU A 59 6.74 2.57 -6.33
CA LEU A 59 6.09 1.34 -6.71
C LEU A 59 7.06 0.48 -7.53
N ARG A 60 7.81 1.11 -8.43
CA ARG A 60 8.86 0.44 -9.21
C ARG A 60 9.94 -0.16 -8.30
N GLU A 61 10.49 0.61 -7.37
CA GLU A 61 11.49 0.14 -6.40
C GLU A 61 10.95 -1.03 -5.59
N TRP A 62 9.71 -0.93 -5.12
CA TRP A 62 9.09 -2.01 -4.36
C TRP A 62 8.98 -3.29 -5.20
N ILE A 63 8.49 -3.19 -6.44
CA ILE A 63 8.35 -4.34 -7.36
C ILE A 63 9.71 -5.00 -7.62
N VAL A 64 10.74 -4.20 -7.88
CA VAL A 64 12.10 -4.67 -8.13
C VAL A 64 12.69 -5.35 -6.89
N ARG A 65 12.55 -4.74 -5.70
CA ARG A 65 13.07 -5.29 -4.43
C ARG A 65 12.39 -6.58 -4.02
N HIS A 66 11.08 -6.71 -4.27
CA HIS A 66 10.31 -7.88 -3.86
C HIS A 66 10.24 -8.96 -4.96
N GLU A 67 10.88 -8.75 -6.12
CA GLU A 67 10.89 -9.66 -7.28
C GLU A 67 9.48 -10.12 -7.70
N GLY A 68 8.45 -9.31 -7.43
CA GLY A 68 7.06 -9.71 -7.62
C GLY A 68 6.58 -10.88 -6.74
N ARG A 69 7.38 -11.40 -5.80
CA ARG A 69 7.04 -12.56 -4.95
C ARG A 69 5.82 -12.35 -4.06
N GLN A 70 5.50 -11.10 -3.73
CA GLN A 70 4.28 -10.74 -2.99
C GLN A 70 3.10 -10.38 -3.89
N LEU A 71 3.30 -10.21 -5.20
CA LEU A 71 2.19 -10.14 -6.14
C LEU A 71 1.67 -11.58 -6.22
N SER A 72 0.64 -11.90 -5.43
CA SER A 72 -0.11 -13.14 -5.62
C SER A 72 -0.43 -13.20 -7.10
N GLY A 73 0.20 -14.14 -7.81
CA GLY A 73 -0.06 -14.38 -9.22
C GLY A 73 -1.57 -14.51 -9.43
N PRO A 74 -2.08 -14.26 -10.65
CA PRO A 74 -3.51 -14.24 -10.89
C PRO A 74 -4.12 -15.50 -10.29
N GLN A 75 -4.98 -15.32 -9.28
CA GLN A 75 -5.88 -16.37 -8.83
C GLN A 75 -6.85 -16.59 -9.99
N LEU A 76 -6.37 -17.26 -11.04
CA LEU A 76 -7.17 -17.87 -12.08
C LEU A 76 -8.06 -18.87 -11.34
N ARG A 77 -9.28 -18.43 -11.02
CA ARG A 77 -10.41 -19.32 -10.82
C ARG A 77 -11.10 -19.50 -12.16
#